data_AF-A0A953AXB0-F1
#
_entry.id   AF-A0A953AXB0-F1
#
_cell.length_a   1.000
_cell.length_b   1.000
_cell.length_c   1.000
_cell.angle_alpha   90.00
_cell.angle_beta   90.00
_cell.angle_gamma   90.00
#
_symmetry.space_group_name_H-M   'P 1'
#
loop_
_entity.id
_entity.type
_entity.pdbx_description
1 polymer ?
#
loop_
_entity_poly.entity_id
_entity_poly.type
_entity_poly.pdbx_seq_one_letter_code
_entity_poly.pdbx_strand_id
1 'polypeptide(L)'
;MSRWRWRGTFPPAEVERALKEARGLPPNFDAVSFEVMRPETGWNHVLSRAVVSRERNGAFEWARHLMRRLAFSDPRIVTVHLPHDGELCEGDALVLELRTFGPRFLCPVRIAHVEERMNGDERRAGLALETLRGHVERGREWFHVLEDRQTGVVRFSIEARWRAGDFPGLWAWAGFELMGRRYQRAWHRLAHQRMRRFIASKLEEEPMLQHPEPISFYARRSSGALRAAVEQEFERVRRDRLLRIAALGALCGARTLTPVAGIARHYARTGRLEGVHSLGGHKAARVLTVASAGEWVVDKLPMTPDRTGAVPLFGRALAGATVGSMLGRAGSRTRRKTPLVLGALAAIAGTFLTASLRRALTKIVGPTPAALTEDLLTLTATALLARTL
;
A
#
# COMPACT_ATOMS: atom_id res chain seq x y z
N MET A 1 -3.12 1.01 -3.68
CA MET A 1 -1.71 1.35 -4.01
C MET A 1 -1.67 2.77 -4.53
N SER A 2 -0.58 3.50 -4.32
CA SER A 2 -0.42 4.87 -4.81
C SER A 2 -0.32 4.96 -6.32
N ARG A 3 -0.98 5.96 -6.91
CA ARG A 3 -0.87 6.27 -8.34
C ARG A 3 0.46 6.98 -8.59
N TRP A 4 1.24 6.50 -9.54
CA TRP A 4 2.56 7.04 -9.83
C TRP A 4 2.90 7.01 -11.32
N ARG A 5 3.85 7.84 -11.72
CA ARG A 5 4.43 7.86 -13.07
C ARG A 5 5.90 8.27 -13.03
N TRP A 6 6.71 7.82 -13.97
CA TRP A 6 8.15 8.08 -13.95
C TRP A 6 8.53 9.53 -14.25
N ARG A 7 7.82 10.21 -15.15
CA ARG A 7 8.03 11.63 -15.54
C ARG A 7 6.73 12.23 -16.07
N GLY A 8 6.68 13.56 -16.20
CA GLY A 8 5.53 14.33 -16.68
C GLY A 8 4.50 14.64 -15.57
N THR A 9 3.76 15.72 -15.72
CA THR A 9 2.60 16.02 -14.84
C THR A 9 1.48 15.03 -15.10
N PHE A 10 0.57 14.89 -14.14
CA PHE A 10 -0.67 14.14 -14.35
C PHE A 10 -1.61 14.95 -15.28
N PRO A 11 -2.29 14.32 -16.25
CA PRO A 11 -3.27 15.00 -17.08
C PRO A 11 -4.40 15.55 -16.20
N PRO A 12 -4.99 16.71 -16.53
CA PRO A 12 -6.06 17.31 -15.74
C PRO A 12 -7.23 16.34 -15.47
N ALA A 13 -7.63 15.55 -16.47
CA ALA A 13 -8.70 14.55 -16.32
C ALA A 13 -8.39 13.44 -15.30
N GLU A 14 -7.12 13.07 -15.14
CA GLU A 14 -6.71 12.06 -14.16
C GLU A 14 -6.67 12.64 -12.74
N VAL A 15 -6.24 13.90 -12.62
CA VAL A 15 -6.29 14.66 -11.37
C VAL A 15 -7.74 14.85 -10.90
N GLU A 16 -8.63 15.25 -11.81
CA GLU A 16 -10.05 15.44 -11.50
C GLU A 16 -10.71 14.12 -11.03
N ARG A 17 -10.37 13.00 -11.68
CA ARG A 17 -10.81 11.68 -11.23
C ARG A 17 -10.29 11.33 -9.85
N ALA A 18 -9.01 11.60 -9.59
CA ALA A 18 -8.41 11.37 -8.28
C ALA A 18 -9.08 12.21 -7.18
N LEU A 19 -9.45 13.47 -7.47
CA LEU A 19 -10.19 14.33 -6.56
C LEU A 19 -11.58 13.76 -6.23
N LYS A 20 -12.31 13.29 -7.25
CA LYS A 20 -13.64 12.66 -7.06
C LYS A 20 -13.55 11.41 -6.19
N GLU A 21 -12.57 10.55 -6.44
CA GLU A 21 -12.35 9.32 -5.67
C GLU A 21 -11.91 9.61 -4.23
N ALA A 22 -11.06 10.61 -4.00
CA ALA A 22 -10.51 10.93 -2.68
C ALA A 22 -11.59 11.17 -1.62
N ARG A 23 -12.75 11.72 -2.02
CA ARG A 23 -13.90 11.97 -1.13
C ARG A 23 -14.37 10.71 -0.39
N GLY A 24 -14.36 9.57 -1.07
CA GLY A 24 -14.80 8.29 -0.51
C GLY A 24 -13.70 7.45 0.16
N LEU A 25 -12.44 7.88 0.11
CA LEU A 25 -11.33 7.07 0.62
C LEU A 25 -11.19 7.21 2.14
N PRO A 26 -11.07 6.09 2.89
CA PRO A 26 -10.77 6.15 4.32
C PRO A 26 -9.30 6.49 4.57
N PRO A 27 -8.95 6.93 5.80
CA PRO A 27 -7.56 7.03 6.25
C PRO A 27 -6.77 5.73 6.01
N ASN A 28 -5.48 5.85 5.72
CA ASN A 28 -4.59 4.69 5.53
C ASN A 28 -3.83 4.27 6.80
N PHE A 29 -4.24 4.79 7.95
CA PHE A 29 -3.76 4.43 9.27
C PHE A 29 -4.92 4.47 10.25
N ASP A 30 -4.77 3.76 11.36
CA ASP A 30 -5.76 3.77 12.43
C ASP A 30 -5.86 5.19 13.00
N ALA A 31 -7.07 5.67 13.24
CA ALA A 31 -7.35 7.00 13.78
C ALA A 31 -6.90 7.10 15.25
N VAL A 32 -5.59 7.07 15.47
CA VAL A 32 -4.95 7.29 16.76
C VAL A 32 -4.82 8.79 17.00
N SER A 33 -4.95 9.21 18.25
CA SER A 33 -4.75 10.63 18.59
C SER A 33 -3.32 11.06 18.23
N PHE A 34 -3.16 12.32 17.83
CA PHE A 34 -1.86 12.88 17.48
C PHE A 34 -0.84 12.75 18.63
N GLU A 35 -1.32 12.74 19.88
CA GLU A 35 -0.53 12.55 21.10
C GLU A 35 0.10 11.16 21.21
N VAL A 36 -0.49 10.13 20.60
CA VAL A 36 0.01 8.74 20.64
C VAL A 36 0.96 8.46 19.48
N MET A 37 1.02 9.33 18.47
CA MET A 37 1.91 9.22 17.31
C MET A 37 3.35 9.67 17.64
N ARG A 38 4.07 8.87 18.41
CA ARG A 38 5.42 9.21 18.92
C ARG A 38 6.52 8.34 18.30
N PRO A 39 7.79 8.80 18.29
CA PRO A 39 8.94 7.97 17.91
C PRO A 39 9.02 6.63 18.62
N GLU A 40 8.64 6.60 19.90
CA GLU A 40 8.61 5.40 20.74
C GLU A 40 7.56 4.38 20.26
N THR A 41 6.48 4.85 19.64
CA THR A 41 5.39 4.00 19.10
C THR A 41 5.52 3.75 17.59
N GLY A 42 6.68 4.05 17.00
CA GLY A 42 6.98 3.73 15.60
C GLY A 42 6.75 4.87 14.60
N TRP A 43 6.39 6.07 15.05
CA TRP A 43 6.11 7.23 14.18
C TRP A 43 7.31 8.17 14.05
N ASN A 44 7.63 8.61 12.84
CA ASN A 44 8.57 9.71 12.65
C ASN A 44 7.90 11.02 13.07
N HIS A 45 8.68 11.93 13.63
CA HIS A 45 8.24 13.26 14.03
C HIS A 45 9.12 14.31 13.38
N VAL A 46 8.50 15.27 12.71
CA VAL A 46 9.18 16.46 12.20
C VAL A 46 8.39 17.70 12.61
N LEU A 47 9.12 18.72 13.05
CA LEU A 47 8.58 20.03 13.42
C LEU A 47 9.45 21.11 12.78
N SER A 48 8.81 22.09 12.16
CA SER A 48 9.48 23.30 11.71
C SER A 48 8.71 24.53 12.16
N ARG A 49 9.42 25.60 12.53
CA ARG A 49 8.81 26.85 12.99
C ARG A 49 9.64 28.05 12.54
N ALA A 50 8.97 29.12 12.12
CA ALA A 50 9.63 30.38 11.79
C ALA A 50 8.69 31.57 12.03
N VAL A 51 9.26 32.73 12.37
CA VAL A 51 8.55 34.02 12.29
C VAL A 51 8.34 34.37 10.82
N VAL A 52 7.09 34.65 10.44
CA VAL A 52 6.72 34.97 9.04
C VAL A 52 6.36 36.43 8.82
N SER A 53 5.98 37.15 9.88
CA SER A 53 5.82 38.60 9.89
C SER A 53 5.92 39.11 11.33
N ARG A 54 6.20 40.41 11.48
CA ARG A 54 6.14 41.15 12.76
C ARG A 54 5.10 42.27 12.73
N GLU A 55 4.31 42.34 11.65
CA GLU A 55 3.31 43.37 11.49
C GLU A 55 2.03 43.06 12.24
N ARG A 56 1.47 44.11 12.85
CA ARG A 56 0.26 44.02 13.69
C ARG A 56 -1.03 43.96 12.88
N ASN A 57 -0.99 44.37 11.61
CA ASN A 57 -2.21 44.61 10.83
C ASN A 57 -2.33 43.65 9.65
N GLY A 58 -3.19 42.64 9.80
CA GLY A 58 -3.60 41.75 8.71
C GLY A 58 -2.63 40.60 8.38
N ALA A 59 -1.41 40.60 8.94
CA ALA A 59 -0.44 39.53 8.71
C ALA A 59 -0.98 38.15 9.14
N PHE A 60 -1.66 38.08 10.28
CA PHE A 60 -2.31 36.85 10.73
C PHE A 60 -3.40 36.40 9.76
N GLU A 61 -4.27 37.31 9.28
CA GLU A 61 -5.36 36.96 8.37
C GLU A 61 -4.83 36.44 7.04
N TRP A 62 -3.80 37.06 6.49
CA TRP A 62 -3.15 36.58 5.29
C TRP A 62 -2.48 35.22 5.50
N ALA A 63 -1.75 35.04 6.60
CA ALA A 63 -1.13 33.76 6.93
C ALA A 63 -2.18 32.64 7.10
N ARG A 64 -3.29 32.94 7.79
CA ARG A 64 -4.44 32.05 7.97
C ARG A 64 -5.06 31.68 6.63
N HIS A 65 -5.36 32.67 5.79
CA HIS A 65 -5.92 32.46 4.46
C HIS A 65 -5.01 31.62 3.56
N LEU A 66 -3.71 31.94 3.51
CA LEU A 66 -2.72 31.19 2.75
C LEU A 66 -2.57 29.75 3.26
N MET A 67 -2.64 29.55 4.58
CA MET A 67 -2.64 28.22 5.18
C MET A 67 -3.89 27.43 4.80
N ARG A 68 -5.08 28.03 4.91
CA ARG A 68 -6.38 27.44 4.54
C ARG A 68 -6.46 27.02 3.07
N ARG A 69 -5.66 27.62 2.20
CA ARG A 69 -5.56 27.26 0.77
C ARG A 69 -4.32 26.44 0.43
N LEU A 70 -3.51 26.08 1.43
CA LEU A 70 -2.20 25.42 1.27
C LEU A 70 -1.27 26.13 0.26
N ALA A 71 -1.45 27.44 0.07
CA ALA A 71 -0.77 28.23 -0.96
C ALA A 71 0.75 28.32 -0.72
N PHE A 72 1.18 28.14 0.54
CA PHE A 72 2.59 28.06 0.93
C PHE A 72 3.32 26.85 0.33
N SER A 73 2.61 25.85 -0.21
CA SER A 73 3.21 24.68 -0.85
C SER A 73 3.98 25.06 -2.12
N ASP A 74 5.26 24.71 -2.21
CA ASP A 74 6.09 25.03 -3.37
C ASP A 74 5.93 23.97 -4.48
N PRO A 75 5.48 24.35 -5.69
CA PRO A 75 5.19 23.43 -6.78
C PRO A 75 6.41 22.72 -7.35
N ARG A 76 7.64 23.10 -6.95
CA ARG A 76 8.85 22.33 -7.27
C ARG A 76 8.93 21.02 -6.49
N ILE A 77 8.23 20.91 -5.36
CA ILE A 77 8.22 19.71 -4.50
C ILE A 77 6.83 19.09 -4.43
N VAL A 78 5.80 19.89 -4.18
CA VAL A 78 4.42 19.41 -4.09
C VAL A 78 3.48 20.38 -4.79
N THR A 79 2.66 19.86 -5.70
CA THR A 79 1.53 20.62 -6.26
C THR A 79 0.26 20.18 -5.56
N VAL A 80 -0.49 21.14 -5.04
CA VAL A 80 -1.76 20.89 -4.36
C VAL A 80 -2.89 21.04 -5.36
N HIS A 81 -3.66 19.99 -5.57
CA HIS A 81 -4.87 20.02 -6.39
C HIS A 81 -6.06 20.15 -5.44
N LEU A 82 -6.71 21.30 -5.47
CA LEU A 82 -7.81 21.65 -4.56
C LEU A 82 -9.16 21.16 -5.11
N PRO A 83 -10.12 20.82 -4.25
CA PRO A 83 -11.47 20.43 -4.67
C PRO A 83 -12.32 21.63 -5.15
N HIS A 84 -11.94 22.85 -4.77
CA HIS A 84 -12.57 24.12 -5.12
C HIS A 84 -11.61 25.29 -4.86
N ASP A 85 -11.98 26.51 -5.27
CA ASP A 85 -11.11 27.68 -5.16
C ASP A 85 -11.10 28.36 -3.78
N GLY A 86 -12.09 28.06 -2.92
CA GLY A 86 -12.25 28.61 -1.57
C GLY A 86 -11.24 28.13 -0.52
N GLU A 87 -11.42 28.58 0.73
CA GLU A 87 -10.69 28.06 1.90
C GLU A 87 -11.11 26.63 2.22
N LEU A 88 -10.15 25.79 2.61
CA LEU A 88 -10.41 24.39 2.97
C LEU A 88 -11.04 24.27 4.36
N CYS A 89 -12.04 23.39 4.45
CA CYS A 89 -12.84 23.06 5.63
C CYS A 89 -12.62 21.61 6.07
N GLU A 90 -13.05 21.26 7.30
CA GLU A 90 -13.01 19.86 7.75
C GLU A 90 -13.78 18.94 6.81
N GLY A 91 -13.19 17.79 6.50
CA GLY A 91 -13.78 16.81 5.59
C GLY A 91 -13.40 16.99 4.12
N ASP A 92 -12.85 18.14 3.73
CA ASP A 92 -12.42 18.36 2.34
C ASP A 92 -11.33 17.35 1.94
N ALA A 93 -11.58 16.64 0.85
CA ALA A 93 -10.63 15.70 0.26
C ALA A 93 -9.93 16.36 -0.94
N LEU A 94 -8.61 16.25 -0.95
CA LEU A 94 -7.75 16.87 -1.96
C LEU A 94 -6.63 15.91 -2.38
N VAL A 95 -5.89 16.28 -3.43
CA VAL A 95 -4.82 15.44 -3.97
C VAL A 95 -3.52 16.22 -4.04
N LEU A 96 -2.47 15.64 -3.45
CA LEU A 96 -1.11 16.14 -3.53
C LEU A 96 -0.37 15.44 -4.68
N GLU A 97 0.23 16.19 -5.59
CA GLU A 97 1.20 15.67 -6.55
C GLU A 97 2.60 15.87 -6.00
N LEU A 98 3.18 14.80 -5.45
CA LEU A 98 4.57 14.80 -4.96
C LEU A 98 5.53 14.67 -6.15
N ARG A 99 6.46 15.62 -6.27
CA ARG A 99 7.44 15.72 -7.36
C ARG A 99 8.83 15.36 -6.85
N THR A 100 9.20 14.10 -6.98
CA THR A 100 10.54 13.62 -6.62
C THR A 100 11.50 13.62 -7.83
N PHE A 101 12.78 13.32 -7.61
CA PHE A 101 13.76 13.15 -8.68
C PHE A 101 13.51 11.80 -9.39
N GLY A 102 12.60 11.82 -10.36
CA GLY A 102 12.08 10.62 -11.02
C GLY A 102 10.57 10.53 -10.81
N PRO A 103 10.07 9.53 -10.07
CA PRO A 103 8.65 9.26 -10.01
C PRO A 103 7.86 10.41 -9.36
N ARG A 104 6.66 10.63 -9.88
CA ARG A 104 5.65 11.49 -9.28
C ARG A 104 4.52 10.65 -8.73
N PHE A 105 3.94 11.10 -7.63
CA PHE A 105 2.87 10.38 -6.94
C PHE A 105 1.65 11.27 -6.78
N LEU A 106 0.46 10.77 -7.11
CA LEU A 106 -0.80 11.37 -6.67
C LEU A 106 -1.20 10.77 -5.33
N CYS A 107 -1.33 11.64 -4.36
CA CYS A 107 -1.39 11.32 -2.95
C CYS A 107 -2.67 11.94 -2.36
N PRO A 108 -3.74 11.14 -2.17
CA PRO A 108 -4.99 11.65 -1.62
C PRO A 108 -4.86 11.93 -0.12
N VAL A 109 -5.34 13.10 0.30
CA VAL A 109 -5.38 13.52 1.70
C VAL A 109 -6.75 14.12 2.02
N ARG A 110 -7.06 14.25 3.30
CA ARG A 110 -8.28 14.89 3.80
C ARG A 110 -7.93 15.91 4.85
N ILE A 111 -8.63 17.03 4.89
CA ILE A 111 -8.58 17.94 6.02
C ILE A 111 -9.30 17.29 7.20
N ALA A 112 -8.50 16.87 8.18
CA ALA A 112 -8.99 16.19 9.36
C ALA A 112 -9.55 17.18 10.39
N HIS A 113 -8.87 18.31 10.57
CA HIS A 113 -9.22 19.30 11.58
C HIS A 113 -8.97 20.73 11.12
N VAL A 114 -9.82 21.62 11.59
CA VAL A 114 -9.77 23.06 11.40
C VAL A 114 -10.01 23.68 12.77
N GLU A 115 -9.06 24.45 13.26
CA GLU A 115 -9.23 25.17 14.53
C GLU A 115 -8.88 26.64 14.40
N GLU A 116 -9.60 27.45 15.15
CA GLU A 116 -9.25 28.84 15.44
C GLU A 116 -9.52 29.08 16.92
N ARG A 117 -8.54 29.63 17.62
CA ARG A 117 -8.61 29.87 19.06
C ARG A 117 -8.00 31.23 19.36
N MET A 118 -8.56 31.88 20.38
CA MET A 118 -8.02 33.11 20.94
C MET A 118 -7.89 32.90 22.45
N ASN A 119 -6.67 33.00 22.97
CA ASN A 119 -6.36 32.85 24.38
C ASN A 119 -5.59 34.09 24.86
N GLY A 120 -6.31 35.03 25.46
CA GLY A 120 -5.75 36.32 25.88
C GLY A 120 -5.14 37.05 24.68
N ASP A 121 -3.83 37.28 24.73
CA ASP A 121 -3.08 37.95 23.68
C ASP A 121 -2.53 37.01 22.60
N GLU A 122 -2.78 35.71 22.68
CA GLU A 122 -2.39 34.77 21.61
C GLU A 122 -3.60 34.43 20.74
N ARG A 123 -3.46 34.63 19.42
CA ARG A 123 -4.40 34.14 18.40
C ARG A 123 -3.77 32.98 17.65
N ARG A 124 -4.51 31.89 17.49
CA ARG A 124 -4.04 30.67 16.81
C ARG A 124 -5.06 30.21 15.78
N ALA A 125 -4.57 29.87 14.59
CA ALA A 125 -5.32 29.11 13.60
C ALA A 125 -4.55 27.82 13.26
N GLY A 126 -5.29 26.74 13.05
CA GLY A 126 -4.76 25.41 12.74
C GLY A 126 -5.53 24.74 11.61
N LEU A 127 -4.78 24.00 10.79
CA LEU A 127 -5.29 23.12 9.74
C LEU A 127 -4.53 21.80 9.80
N ALA A 128 -5.23 20.68 9.94
CA ALA A 128 -4.63 19.35 9.92
C ALA A 128 -5.03 18.60 8.66
N LEU A 129 -4.07 17.99 7.98
CA LEU A 129 -4.32 17.00 6.94
C LEU A 129 -3.97 15.60 7.42
N GLU A 130 -4.71 14.61 6.94
CA GLU A 130 -4.42 13.20 7.14
C GLU A 130 -4.37 12.45 5.81
N THR A 131 -3.52 11.43 5.77
CA THR A 131 -3.29 10.64 4.56
C THR A 131 -4.36 9.58 4.35
N LEU A 132 -4.87 9.46 3.12
CA LEU A 132 -5.90 8.48 2.77
C LEU A 132 -5.31 7.24 2.09
N ARG A 133 -6.13 6.19 1.92
CA ARG A 133 -5.74 5.00 1.12
C ARG A 133 -5.22 5.42 -0.25
N GLY A 134 -4.08 4.85 -0.66
CA GLY A 134 -3.40 5.27 -1.90
C GLY A 134 -2.37 6.40 -1.71
N HIS A 135 -2.18 6.91 -0.50
CA HIS A 135 -1.05 7.80 -0.18
C HIS A 135 0.23 7.00 0.12
N VAL A 136 1.40 7.52 -0.32
CA VAL A 136 2.71 6.86 -0.15
C VAL A 136 3.25 6.92 1.28
N GLU A 137 2.75 7.87 2.06
CA GLU A 137 2.97 8.00 3.51
C GLU A 137 1.68 7.73 4.28
N ARG A 138 1.83 7.36 5.55
CA ARG A 138 0.75 7.22 6.53
C ARG A 138 0.99 8.23 7.63
N GLY A 139 0.03 9.10 7.94
CA GLY A 139 0.17 10.02 9.05
C GLY A 139 -0.74 11.24 8.98
N ARG A 140 -0.42 12.17 9.88
CA ARG A 140 -1.10 13.44 10.05
C ARG A 140 -0.09 14.57 10.09
N GLU A 141 -0.45 15.68 9.48
CA GLU A 141 0.36 16.88 9.43
C GLU A 141 -0.48 18.09 9.82
N TRP A 142 0.05 18.88 10.74
CA TRP A 142 -0.55 20.09 11.25
C TRP A 142 0.20 21.32 10.74
N PHE A 143 -0.57 22.30 10.31
CA PHE A 143 -0.12 23.65 10.02
C PHE A 143 -0.73 24.56 11.06
N HIS A 144 0.09 25.41 11.67
CA HIS A 144 -0.40 26.41 12.62
C HIS A 144 0.16 27.79 12.30
N VAL A 145 -0.70 28.78 12.41
CA VAL A 145 -0.36 30.20 12.46
C VAL A 145 -0.66 30.68 13.87
N LEU A 146 0.34 31.27 14.53
CA LEU A 146 0.21 31.87 15.85
C LEU A 146 0.59 33.34 15.78
N GLU A 147 -0.25 34.22 16.32
CA GLU A 147 0.01 35.64 16.49
C GLU A 147 0.06 35.96 17.98
N ASP A 148 1.13 36.65 18.37
CA ASP A 148 1.23 37.31 19.67
C ASP A 148 0.78 38.77 19.47
N ARG A 149 -0.38 39.12 20.01
CA ARG A 149 -1.03 40.43 19.81
C ARG A 149 -0.33 41.57 20.55
N GLN A 150 0.44 41.27 21.59
CA GLN A 150 1.23 42.30 22.28
C GLN A 150 2.40 42.75 21.42
N THR A 151 3.05 41.81 20.74
CA THR A 151 4.26 42.06 19.94
C THR A 151 4.00 42.25 18.45
N GLY A 152 2.88 41.76 17.92
CA GLY A 152 2.59 41.69 16.48
C GLY A 152 3.30 40.53 15.76
N VAL A 153 3.97 39.64 16.50
CA VAL A 153 4.77 38.57 15.90
C VAL A 153 3.88 37.44 15.42
N VAL A 154 3.91 37.16 14.11
CA VAL A 154 3.22 36.03 13.48
C VAL A 154 4.21 34.91 13.19
N ARG A 155 3.95 33.72 13.72
CA ARG A 155 4.74 32.50 13.53
C ARG A 155 3.95 31.48 12.73
N PHE A 156 4.61 30.88 11.75
CA PHE A 156 4.11 29.70 11.05
C PHE A 156 4.84 28.47 11.54
N SER A 157 4.13 27.36 11.72
CA SER A 157 4.74 26.08 12.04
C SER A 157 4.06 24.93 11.31
N ILE A 158 4.87 23.91 11.05
CA ILE A 158 4.48 22.68 10.38
C ILE A 158 4.94 21.53 11.25
N GLU A 159 4.03 20.68 11.69
CA GLU A 159 4.32 19.50 12.49
C GLU A 159 3.74 18.24 11.85
N ALA A 160 4.60 17.29 11.48
CA ALA A 160 4.21 16.05 10.84
C ALA A 160 4.54 14.84 11.72
N ARG A 161 3.56 13.93 11.85
CA ARG A 161 3.74 12.59 12.41
C ARG A 161 3.44 11.57 11.35
N TRP A 162 4.44 10.84 10.91
CA TRP A 162 4.32 10.00 9.71
C TRP A 162 5.13 8.71 9.78
N ARG A 163 4.73 7.72 8.98
CA ARG A 163 5.47 6.48 8.70
C ARG A 163 5.32 6.13 7.22
N ALA A 164 6.20 5.24 6.73
CA ALA A 164 6.10 4.73 5.37
C ALA A 164 4.71 4.11 5.12
N GLY A 165 4.10 4.47 3.99
CA GLY A 165 2.83 3.94 3.52
C GLY A 165 2.99 2.93 2.40
N ASP A 166 2.07 2.94 1.43
CA ASP A 166 2.02 1.93 0.38
C ASP A 166 2.85 2.33 -0.84
N PHE A 167 4.09 1.87 -0.91
CA PHE A 167 4.94 2.07 -2.08
C PHE A 167 4.68 1.03 -3.18
N PRO A 168 4.85 1.38 -4.47
CA PRO A 168 4.67 0.45 -5.58
C PRO A 168 5.74 -0.63 -5.68
N GLY A 169 6.86 -0.50 -4.96
CA GLY A 169 7.92 -1.51 -4.88
C GLY A 169 9.08 -1.07 -3.98
N LEU A 170 9.99 -2.00 -3.69
CA LEU A 170 11.15 -1.76 -2.82
C LEU A 170 12.09 -0.65 -3.33
N TRP A 171 12.23 -0.51 -4.65
CA TRP A 171 13.03 0.56 -5.25
C TRP A 171 12.45 1.96 -4.94
N ALA A 172 11.12 2.09 -4.94
CA ALA A 172 10.44 3.35 -4.68
C ALA A 172 10.56 3.72 -3.20
N TRP A 173 10.41 2.72 -2.32
CA TRP A 173 10.64 2.87 -0.88
C TRP A 173 12.11 3.26 -0.59
N ALA A 174 13.08 2.56 -1.19
CA ALA A 174 14.49 2.85 -0.98
C ALA A 174 14.89 4.24 -1.50
N GLY A 175 14.38 4.64 -2.66
CA GLY A 175 14.58 5.99 -3.20
C GLY A 175 13.98 7.07 -2.30
N PHE A 176 12.75 6.85 -1.81
CA PHE A 176 12.10 7.72 -0.85
C PHE A 176 12.89 7.82 0.47
N GLU A 177 13.42 6.71 0.97
CA GLU A 177 14.18 6.67 2.22
C GLU A 177 15.52 7.39 2.11
N LEU A 178 16.22 7.19 0.98
CA LEU A 178 17.51 7.83 0.68
C LEU A 178 17.37 9.35 0.53
N MET A 179 16.35 9.81 -0.19
CA MET A 179 16.17 11.22 -0.57
C MET A 179 15.23 12.00 0.34
N GLY A 180 14.39 11.30 1.12
CA GLY A 180 13.31 11.87 1.92
C GLY A 180 13.81 12.93 2.90
N ARG A 181 14.97 12.74 3.52
CA ARG A 181 15.54 13.74 4.46
C ARG A 181 15.89 15.08 3.79
N ARG A 182 16.34 15.05 2.54
CA ARG A 182 16.70 16.24 1.78
C ARG A 182 15.45 16.92 1.26
N TYR A 183 14.52 16.14 0.70
CA TYR A 183 13.23 16.63 0.21
C TYR A 183 12.37 17.23 1.33
N GLN A 184 12.26 16.56 2.47
CA GLN A 184 11.52 17.06 3.63
C GLN A 184 12.08 18.38 4.12
N ARG A 185 13.41 18.46 4.35
CA ARG A 185 14.04 19.73 4.77
C ARG A 185 13.86 20.84 3.74
N ALA A 186 13.99 20.53 2.44
CA ALA A 186 13.76 21.50 1.39
C ALA A 186 12.30 21.98 1.36
N TRP A 187 11.34 21.06 1.51
CA TRP A 187 9.91 21.37 1.56
C TRP A 187 9.57 22.32 2.70
N HIS A 188 9.94 22.00 3.94
CA HIS A 188 9.71 22.87 5.08
C HIS A 188 10.35 24.25 4.86
N ARG A 189 11.59 24.30 4.37
CA ARG A 189 12.27 25.58 4.08
C ARG A 189 11.51 26.42 3.06
N LEU A 190 11.13 25.82 1.93
CA LEU A 190 10.43 26.52 0.85
C LEU A 190 9.02 26.96 1.27
N ALA A 191 8.33 26.15 2.08
CA ALA A 191 7.03 26.48 2.64
C ALA A 191 7.08 27.77 3.47
N HIS A 192 8.00 27.85 4.44
CA HIS A 192 8.21 29.05 5.26
C HIS A 192 8.61 30.26 4.41
N GLN A 193 9.50 30.09 3.42
CA GLN A 193 9.91 31.16 2.51
C GLN A 193 8.78 31.66 1.61
N ARG A 194 7.89 30.77 1.16
CA ARG A 194 6.76 31.13 0.31
C ARG A 194 5.66 31.81 1.13
N MET A 195 5.42 31.37 2.36
CA MET A 195 4.55 32.05 3.32
C MET A 195 5.02 33.50 3.56
N ARG A 196 6.29 33.69 3.92
CA ARG A 196 6.91 35.04 4.10
C ARG A 196 6.71 35.93 2.87
N ARG A 197 7.06 35.42 1.68
CA ARG A 197 6.96 36.18 0.42
C ARG A 197 5.53 36.61 0.11
N PHE A 198 4.55 35.73 0.31
CA PHE A 198 3.16 36.08 0.03
C PHE A 198 2.59 37.09 1.01
N ILE A 199 2.92 36.97 2.30
CA ILE A 199 2.50 37.95 3.31
C ILE A 199 3.11 39.32 2.97
N ALA A 200 4.43 39.40 2.78
CA ALA A 200 5.11 40.65 2.42
C ALA A 200 4.51 41.29 1.15
N SER A 201 4.24 40.49 0.12
CA SER A 201 3.63 40.99 -1.13
C SER A 201 2.22 41.55 -0.95
N LYS A 202 1.49 41.12 0.09
CA LYS A 202 0.12 41.57 0.37
C LYS A 202 0.06 42.75 1.31
N LEU A 203 1.10 42.95 2.09
CA LEU A 203 1.25 44.10 2.99
C LEU A 203 1.97 45.27 2.31
N GLU A 204 2.29 45.15 1.00
CA GLU A 204 3.05 46.15 0.22
C GLU A 204 4.41 46.51 0.86
N GLU A 205 4.97 45.59 1.65
CA GLU A 205 6.26 45.76 2.28
C GLU A 205 7.38 45.58 1.24
N GLU A 206 8.40 46.44 1.26
CA GLU A 206 9.72 46.03 0.75
C GLU A 206 10.11 44.74 1.48
N PRO A 207 10.71 43.72 0.83
CA PRO A 207 10.92 42.41 1.41
C PRO A 207 11.71 42.51 2.72
N MET A 208 10.98 42.58 3.84
CA MET A 208 11.46 43.13 5.11
C MET A 208 12.21 42.07 5.93
N LEU A 209 13.08 41.32 5.27
CA LEU A 209 14.04 40.40 5.88
C LEU A 209 15.27 40.32 4.96
N GLN A 210 16.15 41.33 5.01
CA GLN A 210 17.51 41.18 4.45
C GLN A 210 18.22 39.97 5.10
N HIS A 211 17.86 39.65 6.36
CA HIS A 211 18.29 38.45 7.09
C HIS A 211 17.10 37.79 7.82
N PRO A 212 16.36 36.89 7.16
CA PRO A 212 15.27 36.17 7.78
C PRO A 212 15.74 35.32 8.94
N GLU A 213 15.02 35.37 10.08
CA GLU A 213 15.29 34.48 11.21
C GLU A 213 15.35 33.01 10.73
N PRO A 214 16.33 32.23 11.26
CA PRO A 214 16.51 30.86 10.86
C PRO A 214 15.26 30.03 11.20
N ILE A 215 14.89 29.16 10.28
CA ILE A 215 13.80 28.21 10.48
C ILE A 215 14.29 27.17 11.48
N SER A 216 13.67 27.12 12.66
CA SER A 216 13.90 26.04 13.61
C SER A 216 13.35 24.75 13.00
N PHE A 217 14.18 23.71 12.95
CA PHE A 217 13.84 22.41 12.36
C PHE A 217 14.27 21.29 13.28
N TYR A 218 13.31 20.48 13.71
CA TYR A 218 13.48 19.30 14.52
C TYR A 218 12.98 18.08 13.74
N ALA A 219 13.77 17.00 13.72
CA ALA A 219 13.36 15.73 13.12
C ALA A 219 13.88 14.55 13.93
N ARG A 220 12.97 13.66 14.33
CA ARG A 220 13.29 12.41 15.03
C ARG A 220 12.59 11.25 14.34
N ARG A 221 13.37 10.22 13.99
CA ARG A 221 12.83 8.99 13.40
C ARG A 221 12.52 7.97 14.48
N SER A 222 11.56 7.09 14.21
CA SER A 222 11.36 5.92 15.06
C SER A 222 12.52 4.94 14.86
N SER A 223 13.01 4.37 15.97
CA SER A 223 14.13 3.43 15.98
C SER A 223 13.79 2.07 15.34
N GLY A 224 12.55 1.86 14.92
CA GLY A 224 12.04 0.60 14.35
C GLY A 224 11.46 0.69 12.93
N ALA A 225 11.48 1.86 12.26
CA ALA A 225 10.79 2.04 10.97
C ALA A 225 11.26 1.07 9.87
N LEU A 226 12.58 0.87 9.73
CA LEU A 226 13.17 -0.08 8.79
C LEU A 226 12.75 -1.51 9.11
N ARG A 227 12.86 -1.90 10.39
CA ARG A 227 12.50 -3.24 10.86
C ARG A 227 11.02 -3.53 10.66
N ALA A 228 10.14 -2.57 10.98
CA ALA A 228 8.71 -2.69 10.81
C ALA A 228 8.30 -2.75 9.33
N ALA A 229 8.93 -1.96 8.45
CA ALA A 229 8.67 -2.01 7.01
C ALA A 229 9.14 -3.34 6.39
N VAL A 230 10.33 -3.81 6.78
CA VAL A 230 10.87 -5.10 6.36
C VAL A 230 10.00 -6.25 6.87
N GLU A 231 9.55 -6.22 8.13
CA GLU A 231 8.65 -7.24 8.69
C GLU A 231 7.29 -7.24 7.99
N GLN A 232 6.72 -6.07 7.70
CA GLN A 232 5.45 -5.96 6.96
C GLN A 232 5.55 -6.53 5.54
N GLU A 233 6.64 -6.26 4.83
CA GLU A 233 6.86 -6.82 3.49
C GLU A 233 7.11 -8.33 3.56
N PHE A 234 7.88 -8.80 4.54
CA PHE A 234 8.05 -10.23 4.77
C PHE A 234 6.74 -10.93 5.08
N GLU A 235 5.86 -10.31 5.87
CA GLU A 235 4.52 -10.85 6.16
C GLU A 235 3.60 -10.79 4.93
N ARG A 236 3.68 -9.74 4.11
CA ARG A 236 2.92 -9.66 2.85
C ARG A 236 3.36 -10.74 1.86
N VAL A 237 4.66 -10.84 1.59
CA VAL A 237 5.24 -11.87 0.72
C VAL A 237 4.93 -13.28 1.26
N ARG A 238 4.97 -13.45 2.59
CA ARG A 238 4.59 -14.71 3.23
C ARG A 238 3.10 -15.01 3.03
N ARG A 239 2.21 -14.04 3.22
CA ARG A 239 0.75 -14.21 3.02
C ARG A 239 0.42 -14.53 1.58
N ASP A 240 0.95 -13.79 0.61
CA ASP A 240 0.72 -14.04 -0.82
C ASP A 240 1.19 -15.45 -1.21
N ARG A 241 2.32 -15.89 -0.66
CA ARG A 241 2.83 -17.24 -0.86
C ARG A 241 1.94 -18.30 -0.23
N LEU A 242 1.49 -18.12 1.01
CA LEU A 242 0.58 -19.05 1.68
C LEU A 242 -0.77 -19.14 0.96
N LEU A 243 -1.29 -18.01 0.45
CA LEU A 243 -2.52 -17.98 -0.36
C LEU A 243 -2.36 -18.76 -1.67
N ARG A 244 -1.21 -18.63 -2.35
CA ARG A 244 -0.90 -19.43 -3.55
C ARG A 244 -0.81 -20.92 -3.25
N ILE A 245 -0.18 -21.30 -2.13
CA ILE A 245 -0.11 -22.69 -1.66
C ILE A 245 -1.51 -23.22 -1.38
N ALA A 246 -2.34 -22.45 -0.69
CA ALA A 246 -3.72 -22.84 -0.41
C ALA A 246 -4.55 -22.97 -1.69
N ALA A 247 -4.44 -22.03 -2.63
CA ALA A 247 -5.18 -22.08 -3.90
C ALA A 247 -4.76 -23.26 -4.78
N LEU A 248 -3.46 -23.47 -5.01
CA LEU A 248 -2.96 -24.61 -5.79
C LEU A 248 -3.21 -25.94 -5.07
N GLY A 249 -3.13 -25.97 -3.74
CA GLY A 249 -3.52 -27.12 -2.92
C GLY A 249 -5.00 -27.45 -3.07
N ALA A 250 -5.90 -26.46 -3.02
CA ALA A 250 -7.32 -26.67 -3.25
C ALA A 250 -7.63 -27.19 -4.65
N LEU A 251 -6.88 -26.76 -5.68
CA LEU A 251 -6.98 -27.33 -7.02
C LEU A 251 -6.52 -28.79 -7.08
N CYS A 252 -5.59 -29.24 -6.23
CA CYS A 252 -5.27 -30.66 -6.09
C CYS A 252 -6.46 -31.46 -5.56
N GLY A 253 -7.36 -30.80 -4.83
CA GLY A 253 -8.65 -31.33 -4.42
C GLY A 253 -9.60 -31.64 -5.59
N ALA A 254 -9.53 -30.85 -6.66
CA ALA A 254 -10.28 -31.05 -7.90
C ALA A 254 -9.62 -32.11 -8.80
N ARG A 255 -8.32 -31.95 -9.05
CA ARG A 255 -7.48 -32.83 -9.89
C ARG A 255 -6.12 -33.00 -9.24
N THR A 256 -5.77 -34.21 -8.86
CA THR A 256 -4.61 -34.55 -8.02
C THR A 256 -3.30 -34.10 -8.67
N LEU A 257 -3.10 -34.44 -9.96
CA LEU A 257 -1.82 -34.26 -10.62
C LEU A 257 -1.71 -32.98 -11.45
N THR A 258 -2.85 -32.39 -11.80
CA THR A 258 -2.90 -31.21 -12.70
C THR A 258 -2.13 -30.00 -12.13
N PRO A 259 -2.33 -29.58 -10.86
CA PRO A 259 -1.56 -28.47 -10.27
C PRO A 259 -0.08 -28.81 -10.08
N VAL A 260 0.22 -30.06 -9.69
CA VAL A 260 1.60 -30.53 -9.50
C VAL A 260 2.39 -30.46 -10.82
N ALA A 261 1.78 -30.93 -11.91
CA ALA A 261 2.35 -30.84 -13.26
C ALA A 261 2.49 -29.38 -13.74
N GLY A 262 1.50 -28.53 -13.44
CA GLY A 262 1.54 -27.10 -13.76
C GLY A 262 2.75 -26.37 -13.16
N ILE A 263 3.00 -26.60 -11.86
CA ILE A 263 4.15 -26.02 -11.14
C ILE A 263 5.47 -26.57 -11.70
N ALA A 264 5.57 -27.89 -11.91
CA ALA A 264 6.78 -28.51 -12.46
C ALA A 264 7.11 -28.00 -13.88
N ARG A 265 6.08 -27.80 -14.72
CA ARG A 265 6.24 -27.26 -16.08
C ARG A 265 6.60 -25.78 -16.10
N HIS A 266 6.09 -24.99 -15.15
CA HIS A 266 6.52 -23.60 -14.97
C HIS A 266 8.01 -23.54 -14.66
N TYR A 267 8.45 -24.30 -13.66
CA TYR A 267 9.86 -24.35 -13.27
C TYR A 267 10.78 -24.82 -14.40
N ALA A 268 10.38 -25.86 -15.14
CA ALA A 268 11.18 -26.36 -16.26
C ALA A 268 11.41 -25.28 -17.34
N ARG A 269 10.47 -24.33 -17.52
CA ARG A 269 10.61 -23.24 -18.49
C ARG A 269 11.41 -22.05 -17.95
N THR A 270 11.20 -21.68 -16.70
CA THR A 270 11.76 -20.43 -16.13
C THR A 270 13.06 -20.64 -15.36
N GLY A 271 13.34 -21.88 -14.95
CA GLY A 271 14.44 -22.22 -14.03
C GLY A 271 14.28 -21.60 -12.64
N ARG A 272 13.11 -21.03 -12.32
CA ARG A 272 12.85 -20.27 -11.09
C ARG A 272 11.64 -20.82 -10.36
N LEU A 273 11.84 -21.23 -9.11
CA LEU A 273 10.80 -21.54 -8.13
C LEU A 273 11.27 -20.95 -6.80
N GLU A 274 10.36 -20.33 -6.05
CA GLU A 274 10.70 -19.71 -4.77
C GLU A 274 10.91 -20.73 -3.59
N GLY A 275 10.92 -22.04 -3.87
CA GLY A 275 10.96 -23.13 -2.88
C GLY A 275 11.84 -24.35 -3.26
N VAL A 276 11.61 -25.52 -2.64
CA VAL A 276 12.57 -26.64 -2.62
C VAL A 276 12.59 -27.43 -3.96
N HIS A 277 13.81 -27.68 -4.47
CA HIS A 277 14.10 -27.99 -5.89
C HIS A 277 14.04 -29.48 -6.31
N SER A 278 13.48 -30.41 -5.53
CA SER A 278 13.64 -31.85 -5.81
C SER A 278 12.84 -32.38 -7.01
N LEU A 279 11.79 -31.68 -7.47
CA LEU A 279 10.92 -32.11 -8.58
C LEU A 279 11.09 -31.28 -9.87
N GLY A 280 12.14 -30.46 -9.95
CA GLY A 280 12.31 -29.43 -10.95
C GLY A 280 12.93 -29.84 -12.30
N GLY A 281 13.24 -31.11 -12.51
CA GLY A 281 13.86 -31.54 -13.77
C GLY A 281 12.90 -31.46 -14.97
N HIS A 282 13.42 -31.18 -16.17
CA HIS A 282 12.67 -31.29 -17.42
C HIS A 282 12.04 -32.69 -17.59
N LYS A 283 12.72 -33.73 -17.11
CA LYS A 283 12.23 -35.11 -17.07
C LYS A 283 11.04 -35.27 -16.12
N ALA A 284 11.13 -34.74 -14.89
CA ALA A 284 10.05 -34.79 -13.91
C ALA A 284 8.80 -34.04 -14.39
N ALA A 285 8.97 -32.86 -15.00
CA ALA A 285 7.86 -32.10 -15.57
C ALA A 285 7.15 -32.87 -16.70
N ARG A 286 7.90 -33.55 -17.59
CA ARG A 286 7.32 -34.40 -18.65
C ARG A 286 6.56 -35.58 -18.07
N VAL A 287 7.17 -36.32 -17.12
CA VAL A 287 6.52 -37.47 -16.47
C VAL A 287 5.25 -37.05 -15.74
N LEU A 288 5.27 -35.96 -14.97
CA LEU A 288 4.10 -35.44 -14.27
C LEU A 288 3.02 -34.95 -15.24
N THR A 289 3.40 -34.35 -16.37
CA THR A 289 2.43 -33.93 -17.39
C THR A 289 1.75 -35.15 -18.02
N VAL A 290 2.50 -36.19 -18.37
CA VAL A 290 1.93 -37.44 -18.90
C VAL A 290 1.07 -38.14 -17.86
N ALA A 291 1.52 -38.23 -16.60
CA ALA A 291 0.75 -38.80 -15.51
C ALA A 291 -0.54 -37.99 -15.25
N SER A 292 -0.48 -36.66 -15.36
CA SER A 292 -1.68 -35.82 -15.29
C SER A 292 -2.63 -36.12 -16.44
N ALA A 293 -2.16 -36.32 -17.68
CA ALA A 293 -3.04 -36.75 -18.76
C ALA A 293 -3.65 -38.14 -18.50
N GLY A 294 -2.90 -39.06 -17.87
CA GLY A 294 -3.41 -40.35 -17.39
C GLY A 294 -4.54 -40.23 -16.38
N GLU A 295 -4.48 -39.26 -15.46
CA GLU A 295 -5.57 -38.96 -14.51
C GLU A 295 -6.89 -38.65 -15.23
N TRP A 296 -6.84 -38.01 -16.41
CA TRP A 296 -8.03 -37.67 -17.20
C TRP A 296 -8.63 -38.88 -17.93
N VAL A 297 -7.78 -39.83 -18.32
CA VAL A 297 -8.22 -41.07 -18.99
C VAL A 297 -8.83 -42.02 -17.96
N VAL A 298 -8.20 -42.18 -16.80
CA VAL A 298 -8.66 -43.06 -15.72
C VAL A 298 -9.98 -42.56 -15.12
N ASP A 299 -10.19 -41.25 -15.01
CA ASP A 299 -11.47 -40.66 -14.53
C ASP A 299 -12.68 -40.97 -15.43
N LYS A 300 -12.46 -41.49 -16.64
CA LYS A 300 -13.53 -41.88 -17.59
C LYS A 300 -13.78 -43.39 -17.64
N LEU A 301 -13.03 -44.19 -16.88
CA LEU A 301 -13.22 -45.65 -16.84
C LEU A 301 -14.32 -46.03 -15.84
N PRO A 302 -15.14 -47.07 -16.12
CA PRO A 302 -16.27 -47.49 -15.30
C PRO A 302 -15.91 -48.00 -13.88
N MET A 303 -14.60 -48.12 -13.57
CA MET A 303 -14.04 -48.52 -12.27
C MET A 303 -13.43 -47.32 -11.53
N THR A 304 -14.17 -46.21 -11.41
CA THR A 304 -13.71 -45.02 -10.67
C THR A 304 -14.16 -45.09 -9.21
N PRO A 305 -13.24 -45.15 -8.22
CA PRO A 305 -13.60 -45.10 -6.81
C PRO A 305 -14.24 -43.77 -6.44
N ASP A 306 -15.08 -43.77 -5.40
CA ASP A 306 -15.68 -42.53 -4.89
C ASP A 306 -14.61 -41.48 -4.57
N ARG A 307 -14.81 -40.26 -5.07
CA ARG A 307 -13.83 -39.17 -4.94
C ARG A 307 -13.56 -38.78 -3.49
N THR A 308 -14.46 -39.11 -2.57
CA THR A 308 -14.35 -38.90 -1.11
C THR A 308 -13.87 -40.14 -0.35
N GLY A 309 -13.58 -41.25 -1.05
CA GLY A 309 -13.00 -42.44 -0.44
C GLY A 309 -11.62 -42.16 0.17
N ALA A 310 -11.25 -42.93 1.18
CA ALA A 310 -10.01 -42.72 1.94
C ALA A 310 -8.75 -42.71 1.05
N VAL A 311 -8.69 -43.60 0.05
CA VAL A 311 -7.53 -43.72 -0.85
C VAL A 311 -7.41 -42.51 -1.81
N PRO A 312 -8.46 -42.11 -2.57
CA PRO A 312 -8.41 -40.89 -3.37
C PRO A 312 -8.18 -39.61 -2.55
N LEU A 313 -8.74 -39.53 -1.34
CA LEU A 313 -8.55 -38.37 -0.46
C LEU A 313 -7.09 -38.26 0.01
N PHE A 314 -6.48 -39.39 0.38
CA PHE A 314 -5.05 -39.45 0.72
C PHE A 314 -4.15 -39.01 -0.43
N GLY A 315 -4.43 -39.49 -1.66
CA GLY A 315 -3.69 -39.07 -2.86
C GLY A 315 -3.74 -37.56 -3.09
N ARG A 316 -4.90 -36.94 -2.89
CA ARG A 316 -5.08 -35.48 -3.01
C ARG A 316 -4.39 -34.70 -1.90
N ALA A 317 -4.49 -35.18 -0.66
CA ALA A 317 -3.76 -34.59 0.46
C ALA A 317 -2.24 -34.64 0.22
N LEU A 318 -1.71 -35.75 -0.31
CA LEU A 318 -0.30 -35.89 -0.66
C LEU A 318 0.11 -34.96 -1.82
N ALA A 319 -0.74 -34.82 -2.84
CA ALA A 319 -0.50 -33.87 -3.92
C ALA A 319 -0.49 -32.42 -3.42
N GLY A 320 -1.45 -32.04 -2.57
CA GLY A 320 -1.46 -30.73 -1.92
C GLY A 320 -0.25 -30.50 -1.03
N ALA A 321 0.18 -31.50 -0.26
CA ALA A 321 1.41 -31.46 0.53
C ALA A 321 2.65 -31.26 -0.37
N THR A 322 2.66 -31.89 -1.55
CA THR A 322 3.72 -31.75 -2.54
C THR A 322 3.77 -30.32 -3.09
N VAL A 323 2.64 -29.72 -3.45
CA VAL A 323 2.53 -28.30 -3.82
C VAL A 323 3.09 -27.39 -2.72
N GLY A 324 2.68 -27.63 -1.47
CA GLY A 324 3.18 -26.89 -0.31
C GLY A 324 4.70 -27.01 -0.14
N SER A 325 5.25 -28.20 -0.37
CA SER A 325 6.70 -28.45 -0.27
C SER A 325 7.50 -27.74 -1.38
N MET A 326 6.98 -27.70 -2.61
CA MET A 326 7.63 -27.07 -3.76
C MET A 326 7.68 -25.55 -3.63
N LEU A 327 6.70 -24.93 -2.96
CA LEU A 327 6.58 -23.47 -2.82
C LEU A 327 7.07 -22.95 -1.46
N GLY A 328 7.24 -23.83 -0.47
CA GLY A 328 7.75 -23.49 0.85
C GLY A 328 9.23 -23.04 0.83
N ARG A 329 9.59 -22.07 1.66
CA ARG A 329 11.00 -21.62 1.79
C ARG A 329 11.87 -22.69 2.45
N ALA A 330 13.14 -22.75 2.03
CA ALA A 330 14.19 -23.37 2.82
C ALA A 330 14.33 -22.63 4.17
N GLY A 331 14.04 -23.31 5.28
CA GLY A 331 14.10 -22.78 6.63
C GLY A 331 14.13 -23.88 7.69
N SER A 332 14.03 -23.51 8.97
CA SER A 332 14.04 -24.47 10.10
C SER A 332 12.94 -25.53 9.96
N ARG A 333 13.15 -26.71 10.57
CA ARG A 333 12.26 -27.89 10.45
C ARG A 333 10.79 -27.57 10.73
N THR A 334 10.51 -26.67 11.68
CA THR A 334 9.16 -26.19 12.02
C THR A 334 8.55 -25.30 10.92
N ARG A 335 9.33 -24.41 10.31
CA ARG A 335 8.86 -23.52 9.22
C ARG A 335 8.56 -24.26 7.92
N ARG A 336 9.11 -25.47 7.72
CA ARG A 336 8.81 -26.33 6.56
C ARG A 336 7.48 -27.08 6.69
N LYS A 337 6.97 -27.30 7.92
CA LYS A 337 5.72 -28.05 8.14
C LYS A 337 4.48 -27.25 7.77
N THR A 338 4.47 -25.94 8.05
CA THR A 338 3.32 -25.06 7.78
C THR A 338 2.85 -25.09 6.31
N PRO A 339 3.72 -24.89 5.29
CA PRO A 339 3.27 -24.92 3.90
C PRO A 339 2.83 -26.32 3.44
N LEU A 340 3.45 -27.38 3.96
CA LEU A 340 3.07 -28.77 3.69
C LEU A 340 1.67 -29.08 4.22
N VAL A 341 1.41 -28.76 5.49
CA VAL A 341 0.11 -28.99 6.14
C VAL A 341 -0.96 -28.12 5.48
N LEU A 342 -0.64 -26.85 5.17
CA LEU A 342 -1.58 -25.96 4.48
C LEU A 342 -1.98 -26.52 3.11
N GLY A 343 -1.03 -26.99 2.31
CA GLY A 343 -1.31 -27.59 1.01
C GLY A 343 -2.18 -28.84 1.13
N ALA A 344 -1.90 -29.71 2.09
CA ALA A 344 -2.69 -30.93 2.34
C ALA A 344 -4.13 -30.61 2.78
N LEU A 345 -4.29 -29.73 3.77
CA LEU A 345 -5.61 -29.31 4.26
C LEU A 345 -6.42 -28.59 3.20
N ALA A 346 -5.76 -27.74 2.40
CA ALA A 346 -6.40 -27.06 1.29
C ALA A 346 -6.90 -28.05 0.23
N ALA A 347 -6.14 -29.11 -0.06
CA ALA A 347 -6.58 -30.15 -0.99
C ALA A 347 -7.79 -30.92 -0.48
N ILE A 348 -7.82 -31.28 0.80
CA ILE A 348 -8.98 -31.92 1.44
C ILE A 348 -10.21 -31.00 1.34
N ALA A 349 -10.07 -29.74 1.74
CA ALA A 349 -11.15 -28.76 1.64
C ALA A 349 -11.62 -28.57 0.18
N GLY A 350 -10.67 -28.51 -0.75
CA GLY A 350 -10.93 -28.42 -2.18
C GLY A 350 -11.74 -29.60 -2.71
N THR A 351 -11.45 -30.83 -2.27
CA THR A 351 -12.20 -32.03 -2.66
C THR A 351 -13.68 -31.96 -2.27
N PHE A 352 -13.98 -31.53 -1.04
CA PHE A 352 -15.37 -31.39 -0.61
C PHE A 352 -16.08 -30.21 -1.27
N LEU A 353 -15.36 -29.11 -1.50
CA LEU A 353 -15.89 -27.93 -2.18
C LEU A 353 -16.27 -28.25 -3.63
N THR A 354 -15.37 -28.88 -4.39
CA THR A 354 -15.61 -29.23 -5.80
C THR A 354 -16.65 -30.31 -5.95
N ALA A 355 -16.68 -31.31 -5.05
CA ALA A 355 -17.75 -32.31 -5.03
C ALA A 355 -19.12 -31.69 -4.77
N SER A 356 -19.21 -30.67 -3.90
CA SER A 356 -20.46 -29.98 -3.62
C SER A 356 -20.88 -29.07 -4.77
N LEU A 357 -19.93 -28.32 -5.35
CA LEU A 357 -20.16 -27.46 -6.51
C LEU A 357 -20.58 -28.27 -7.74
N ARG A 358 -19.92 -29.40 -8.01
CA ARG A 358 -20.27 -30.30 -9.12
C ARG A 358 -21.66 -30.86 -8.96
N ARG A 359 -22.06 -31.29 -7.74
CA ARG A 359 -23.43 -31.76 -7.47
C ARG A 359 -24.46 -30.67 -7.74
N ALA A 360 -24.18 -29.43 -7.35
CA ALA A 360 -25.07 -28.31 -7.64
C ALA A 360 -25.16 -28.03 -9.14
N LEU A 361 -24.02 -27.96 -9.85
CA LEU A 361 -23.97 -27.74 -11.29
C LEU A 361 -24.65 -28.85 -12.08
N THR A 362 -24.49 -30.11 -11.66
CA THR A 362 -25.11 -31.27 -12.32
C THR A 362 -26.64 -31.16 -12.35
N LYS A 363 -27.25 -30.57 -11.32
CA LYS A 363 -28.71 -30.33 -11.27
C LYS A 363 -29.19 -29.29 -12.29
N ILE A 364 -28.29 -28.39 -12.72
CA ILE A 364 -28.63 -27.26 -13.60
C ILE A 364 -28.33 -27.62 -15.05
N VAL A 365 -27.12 -28.12 -15.33
CA VAL A 365 -26.61 -28.29 -16.70
C VAL A 365 -26.40 -29.76 -17.09
N GLY A 366 -26.72 -30.69 -16.20
CA GLY A 366 -26.46 -32.12 -16.40
C GLY A 366 -25.01 -32.53 -16.06
N PRO A 367 -24.74 -33.85 -16.01
CA PRO A 367 -23.49 -34.40 -15.46
C PRO A 367 -22.27 -34.12 -16.33
N THR A 368 -22.41 -34.22 -17.65
CA THR A 368 -21.30 -34.04 -18.59
C THR A 368 -20.83 -32.58 -18.68
N PRO A 369 -21.72 -31.58 -18.83
CA PRO A 369 -21.30 -30.18 -18.87
C PRO A 369 -20.73 -29.68 -17.54
N ALA A 370 -21.25 -30.17 -16.42
CA ALA A 370 -20.70 -29.85 -15.09
C ALA A 370 -19.25 -30.36 -14.93
N ALA A 371 -18.96 -31.59 -15.40
CA ALA A 371 -17.62 -32.15 -15.35
C ALA A 371 -16.63 -31.38 -16.24
N LEU A 372 -17.02 -31.04 -17.48
CA LEU A 372 -16.18 -30.26 -18.39
C LEU A 372 -15.86 -28.86 -17.85
N THR A 373 -16.83 -28.24 -17.15
CA THR A 373 -16.65 -26.92 -16.55
C THR A 373 -15.65 -26.95 -15.39
N GLU A 374 -15.75 -27.93 -14.50
CA GLU A 374 -14.79 -28.15 -13.39
C GLU A 374 -13.37 -28.36 -13.92
N ASP A 375 -13.24 -29.15 -15.00
CA ASP A 375 -11.99 -29.47 -15.67
C ASP A 375 -11.32 -28.23 -16.28
N LEU A 376 -12.10 -27.44 -17.02
CA LEU A 376 -11.63 -26.20 -17.63
C LEU A 376 -11.19 -25.18 -16.58
N LEU A 377 -11.97 -25.02 -15.50
CA LEU A 377 -11.63 -24.13 -14.39
C LEU A 377 -10.34 -24.57 -13.70
N THR A 378 -10.17 -25.86 -13.46
CA THR A 378 -8.98 -26.38 -12.78
C THR A 378 -7.71 -26.16 -13.60
N LEU A 379 -7.77 -26.41 -14.92
CA LEU A 379 -6.66 -26.16 -15.84
C LEU A 379 -6.31 -24.67 -15.94
N THR A 380 -7.31 -23.82 -16.14
CA THR A 380 -7.11 -22.38 -16.32
C THR A 380 -6.59 -21.72 -15.05
N ALA A 381 -7.18 -22.02 -13.89
CA ALA A 381 -6.72 -21.53 -12.60
C ALA A 381 -5.30 -21.99 -12.28
N THR A 382 -4.97 -23.26 -12.56
CA THR A 382 -3.61 -23.79 -12.40
C THR A 382 -2.61 -23.01 -13.25
N ALA A 383 -2.92 -22.79 -14.53
CA ALA A 383 -2.03 -22.09 -15.45
C ALA A 383 -1.82 -20.61 -15.06
N LEU A 384 -2.88 -19.92 -14.64
CA LEU A 384 -2.82 -18.54 -14.18
C LEU A 384 -2.01 -18.41 -12.90
N LEU A 385 -2.27 -19.25 -11.90
CA LEU A 385 -1.53 -19.24 -10.64
C LEU A 385 -0.06 -19.60 -10.86
N ALA A 386 0.22 -20.60 -11.70
CA ALA A 386 1.59 -21.01 -12.01
C ALA A 386 2.41 -19.88 -12.67
N ARG A 387 1.82 -19.06 -13.53
CA ARG A 387 2.50 -17.89 -14.14
C ARG A 387 2.93 -16.83 -13.13
N THR A 388 2.29 -16.78 -11.97
CA THR A 388 2.62 -15.82 -10.91
C THR A 388 3.76 -16.29 -10.01
N LEU A 389 4.18 -17.56 -10.11
CA LEU A 389 5.20 -18.22 -9.26
C LEU A 389 6.64 -17.83 -9.58
#